data_AF-A0A6B3C8S3-F1
#
_entry.id   AF-A0A6B3C8S3-F1
#
_cell.length_a   1.000
_cell.length_b   1.000
_cell.length_c   1.000
_cell.angle_alpha   90.00
_cell.angle_beta   90.00
_cell.angle_gamma   90.00
#
_symmetry.space_group_name_H-M   'P 1'
#
loop_
_entity.id
_entity.type
_entity.pdbx_description
1 polymer ?
#
loop_
_entity_poly.entity_id
_entity_poly.type
_entity_poly.pdbx_seq_one_letter_code
_entity_poly.pdbx_strand_id
1 'polypeptide(L)'
;RRRSPNGEAVTVTYHHAVQYQSGRPLGPWQDLGTLYRRPEMSHRGGPPVVAVDARGAAHVFVRNAGRGIHLKFQGARGDWGDWQDLHGSKAFEGISAGSTADGRVELSAPGEKGISRWTRSAPGGPVDRDEDLPFLARDGSAVVLETAPGRVTHF
;
A
#
# COMPACT_ATOMS: atom_id res chain seq x y z
N ARG A 1 18.49 -3.58 -13.34
CA ARG A 1 17.69 -4.80 -13.07
C ARG A 1 18.63 -5.88 -12.53
N ARG A 2 18.54 -6.26 -11.25
CA ARG A 2 19.44 -7.24 -10.61
C ARG A 2 19.08 -8.64 -11.14
N ARG A 3 20.00 -9.33 -11.81
CA ARG A 3 19.85 -10.76 -12.20
C ARG A 3 20.43 -11.63 -11.09
N SER A 4 19.93 -12.86 -10.95
CA SER A 4 20.60 -13.86 -10.11
C SER A 4 22.00 -14.17 -10.66
N PRO A 5 22.90 -14.78 -9.87
CA PRO A 5 24.23 -15.20 -10.35
C PRO A 5 24.18 -16.09 -11.61
N ASN A 6 23.05 -16.77 -11.83
CA ASN A 6 22.82 -17.67 -12.96
C ASN A 6 22.07 -16.98 -14.13
N GLY A 7 21.84 -15.67 -14.06
CA GLY A 7 21.17 -14.90 -15.10
C GLY A 7 19.64 -14.97 -15.09
N GLU A 8 19.03 -15.70 -14.15
CA GLU A 8 17.58 -15.79 -14.00
C GLU A 8 16.99 -14.47 -13.50
N ALA A 9 15.80 -14.13 -13.99
CA ALA A 9 15.04 -12.98 -13.50
C ALA A 9 14.51 -13.30 -12.10
N VAL A 10 14.85 -12.45 -11.13
CA VAL A 10 14.42 -12.60 -9.74
C VAL A 10 13.11 -11.85 -9.53
N THR A 11 12.18 -12.45 -8.80
CA THR A 11 10.94 -11.78 -8.37
C THR A 11 11.25 -10.62 -7.43
N VAL A 12 10.42 -9.58 -7.47
CA VAL A 12 10.40 -8.52 -6.47
C VAL A 12 9.85 -9.09 -5.17
N THR A 13 10.63 -9.00 -4.11
CA THR A 13 10.18 -9.29 -2.73
C THR A 13 10.12 -7.99 -1.94
N TYR A 14 9.17 -7.94 -1.01
CA TYR A 14 8.96 -6.80 -0.12
C TYR A 14 9.56 -7.15 1.22
N HIS A 15 10.19 -6.19 1.88
CA HIS A 15 10.84 -6.40 3.16
C HIS A 15 10.47 -5.26 4.10
N HIS A 16 10.46 -5.54 5.40
CA HIS A 16 10.33 -4.52 6.43
C HIS A 16 11.42 -4.68 7.48
N ALA A 17 11.67 -3.62 8.23
CA ALA A 17 12.51 -3.65 9.41
C ALA A 17 11.95 -2.67 10.44
N VAL A 18 12.14 -2.96 11.72
CA VAL A 18 11.52 -2.21 12.81
C VAL A 18 12.60 -1.65 13.72
N GLN A 19 12.42 -0.39 14.14
CA GLN A 19 13.20 0.23 15.20
C GLN A 19 12.30 0.36 16.43
N TYR A 20 12.58 -0.43 17.48
CA TYR A 20 11.74 -0.46 18.69
C TYR A 20 11.88 0.80 19.56
N GLN A 21 13.01 1.51 19.45
CA GLN A 21 13.29 2.72 20.23
C GLN A 21 14.07 3.72 19.38
N SER A 22 13.65 4.98 19.41
CA SER A 22 14.37 6.07 18.75
C SER A 22 15.83 6.10 19.18
N GLY A 23 16.73 6.20 18.21
CA GLY A 23 18.18 6.23 18.45
C GLY A 23 18.85 4.86 18.61
N ARG A 24 18.10 3.74 18.61
CA ARG A 24 18.69 2.37 18.53
C ARG A 24 18.90 1.94 17.08
N PRO A 25 19.79 0.98 16.80
CA PRO A 25 19.89 0.39 15.48
C PRO A 25 18.54 -0.19 15.01
N LEU A 26 18.31 -0.14 13.70
CA LEU A 26 17.22 -0.85 13.05
C LEU A 26 17.42 -2.36 13.24
N GLY A 27 16.32 -3.09 13.48
CA GLY A 27 16.35 -4.55 13.48
C GLY A 27 16.72 -5.14 12.11
N PRO A 28 16.93 -6.46 12.04
CA PRO A 28 17.17 -7.13 10.77
C PRO A 28 15.99 -6.97 9.82
N TRP A 29 16.28 -6.93 8.52
CA TRP A 29 15.26 -6.99 7.47
C TRP A 29 14.52 -8.33 7.51
N GLN A 30 13.20 -8.27 7.39
CA GLN A 30 12.29 -9.40 7.40
C GLN A 30 11.47 -9.42 6.10
N ASP A 31 11.28 -10.62 5.55
CA ASP A 31 10.58 -10.82 4.28
C ASP A 31 9.05 -10.73 4.46
N LEU A 32 8.41 -9.97 3.59
CA LEU A 32 6.95 -9.87 3.43
C LEU A 32 6.45 -10.68 2.23
N GLY A 33 7.35 -11.33 1.49
CA GLY A 33 7.08 -12.16 0.34
C GLY A 33 6.96 -11.36 -0.96
N THR A 34 6.34 -11.98 -1.96
CA THR A 34 6.11 -11.41 -3.30
C THR A 34 4.63 -11.44 -3.65
N LEU A 35 4.17 -10.46 -4.43
CA LEU A 35 2.83 -10.50 -5.06
C LEU A 35 2.73 -11.58 -6.14
N TYR A 36 3.82 -11.80 -6.89
CA TYR A 36 3.85 -12.75 -7.99
C TYR A 36 5.11 -13.62 -7.95
N ARG A 37 4.92 -14.93 -8.10
CA ARG A 37 6.03 -15.88 -8.29
C ARG A 37 6.65 -15.82 -9.68
N ARG A 38 5.94 -15.23 -10.64
CA ARG A 38 6.39 -15.00 -12.01
C ARG A 38 7.17 -13.68 -12.09
N PRO A 39 8.48 -13.68 -12.40
CA PRO A 39 9.31 -12.48 -12.40
C PRO A 39 8.76 -11.37 -13.30
N GLU A 40 8.29 -11.71 -14.50
CA GLU A 40 7.74 -10.77 -15.48
C GLU A 40 6.50 -10.03 -14.96
N MET A 41 5.66 -10.69 -14.17
CA MET A 41 4.50 -10.07 -13.52
C MET A 41 4.95 -9.27 -12.29
N SER A 42 5.87 -9.82 -11.50
CA SER A 42 6.39 -9.20 -10.28
C SER A 42 7.02 -7.81 -10.55
N HIS A 43 7.76 -7.67 -11.65
CA HIS A 43 8.37 -6.40 -12.03
C HIS A 43 7.40 -5.33 -12.55
N ARG A 44 6.15 -5.68 -12.84
CA ARG A 44 5.11 -4.74 -13.28
C ARG A 44 4.34 -4.12 -12.11
N GLY A 45 4.60 -4.59 -10.89
CA GLY A 45 4.11 -3.95 -9.67
C GLY A 45 4.74 -2.57 -9.46
N GLY A 46 3.98 -1.66 -8.86
CA GLY A 46 4.47 -0.35 -8.45
C GLY A 46 5.25 -0.42 -7.12
N PRO A 47 5.86 0.70 -6.70
CA PRO A 47 6.47 0.79 -5.37
C PRO A 47 5.40 0.62 -4.26
N PRO A 48 5.79 0.12 -3.08
CA PRO A 48 4.89 0.05 -1.94
C PRO A 48 4.59 1.44 -1.38
N VAL A 49 3.36 1.64 -0.92
CA VAL A 49 2.90 2.82 -0.19
C VAL A 49 2.36 2.37 1.15
N VAL A 50 2.70 3.08 2.22
CA VAL A 50 2.42 2.64 3.59
C VAL A 50 1.60 3.69 4.33
N ALA A 51 0.58 3.24 5.05
CA ALA A 51 -0.09 4.01 6.11
C ALA A 51 0.03 3.26 7.44
N VAL A 52 0.18 3.99 8.54
CA VAL A 52 0.24 3.42 9.90
C VAL A 52 -0.95 3.95 10.67
N ASP A 53 -1.87 3.08 11.09
CA ASP A 53 -3.06 3.51 11.80
C ASP A 53 -2.74 4.03 13.22
N ALA A 54 -3.73 4.65 13.88
CA ALA A 54 -3.57 5.22 15.22
C ALA A 54 -3.18 4.19 16.31
N ARG A 55 -3.25 2.88 16.02
CA ARG A 55 -2.83 1.80 16.92
C ARG A 55 -1.42 1.29 16.59
N GLY A 56 -0.74 1.91 15.62
CA GLY A 56 0.59 1.51 15.16
C GLY A 56 0.58 0.38 14.14
N ALA A 57 -0.59 -0.02 13.61
CA ALA A 57 -0.67 -1.11 12.65
C ALA A 57 -0.35 -0.62 11.22
N ALA A 58 0.68 -1.20 10.60
CA ALA A 58 1.09 -0.86 9.25
C ALA A 58 0.20 -1.52 8.18
N HIS A 59 -0.16 -0.74 7.17
CA HIS A 59 -0.89 -1.16 5.98
C HIS A 59 -0.02 -0.87 4.76
N VAL A 60 0.43 -1.92 4.07
CA VAL A 60 1.31 -1.83 2.90
C VAL A 60 0.48 -2.09 1.65
N PHE A 61 0.32 -1.06 0.84
CA PHE A 61 -0.41 -1.11 -0.43
C PHE A 61 0.57 -1.17 -1.60
N VAL A 62 0.26 -2.00 -2.58
CA VAL A 62 1.05 -2.15 -3.80
C VAL A 62 0.13 -2.19 -5.00
N ARG A 63 0.37 -1.33 -5.99
CA ARG A 63 -0.26 -1.50 -7.31
C ARG A 63 0.29 -2.75 -7.97
N ASN A 64 -0.59 -3.70 -8.29
CA ASN A 64 -0.22 -4.96 -8.93
C ASN A 64 -0.03 -4.82 -10.46
N ALA A 65 0.41 -5.90 -11.11
CA ALA A 65 0.70 -5.93 -12.55
C ALA A 65 -0.55 -5.71 -13.43
N GLY A 66 -1.72 -6.05 -12.89
CA GLY A 66 -3.03 -5.83 -13.50
C GLY A 66 -3.61 -4.43 -13.27
N ARG A 67 -2.85 -3.54 -12.62
CA ARG A 67 -3.29 -2.18 -12.25
C ARG A 67 -4.42 -2.14 -11.21
N GLY A 68 -4.59 -3.21 -10.44
CA GLY A 68 -5.36 -3.24 -9.19
C GLY A 68 -4.44 -3.03 -7.99
N ILE A 69 -4.98 -3.17 -6.77
CA ILE A 69 -4.23 -2.95 -5.53
C ILE A 69 -4.16 -4.26 -4.72
N HIS A 70 -3.00 -4.55 -4.15
CA HIS A 70 -2.89 -5.52 -3.07
C HIS A 70 -2.53 -4.84 -1.76
N LEU A 71 -3.00 -5.41 -0.66
CA LEU A 71 -2.73 -4.99 0.71
C LEU A 71 -2.01 -6.10 1.47
N LYS A 72 -0.99 -5.74 2.23
CA LYS A 72 -0.48 -6.54 3.35
C LYS A 72 -0.65 -5.75 4.64
N PHE A 73 -1.23 -6.36 5.65
CA PHE A 73 -1.57 -5.72 6.91
C PHE A 73 -0.80 -6.34 8.07
N GLN A 74 -0.32 -5.50 8.98
CA GLN A 74 0.27 -5.93 10.24
C GLN A 74 -0.78 -5.92 11.35
N GLY A 75 -1.04 -7.09 11.94
CA GLY A 75 -1.91 -7.25 13.09
C GLY A 75 -1.40 -6.56 14.35
N ALA A 76 -2.26 -6.47 15.36
CA ALA A 76 -1.97 -5.77 16.62
C ALA A 76 -0.81 -6.40 17.44
N ARG A 77 -0.45 -7.66 17.15
CA ARG A 77 0.69 -8.35 17.80
C ARG A 77 1.99 -8.23 16.98
N GLY A 78 1.96 -7.48 15.88
CA GLY A 78 3.10 -7.30 14.98
C GLY A 78 3.22 -8.40 13.92
N ASP A 79 2.32 -9.38 13.90
CA ASP A 79 2.22 -10.42 12.88
C ASP A 79 1.73 -9.86 11.55
N TRP A 80 2.21 -10.40 10.44
CA TRP A 80 1.79 -9.97 9.10
C TRP A 80 0.82 -10.98 8.49
N GLY A 81 -0.29 -10.48 7.96
CA GLY A 81 -1.20 -11.28 7.16
C GLY A 81 -0.66 -11.58 5.76
N ASP A 82 -1.40 -12.41 5.04
CA ASP A 82 -1.17 -12.66 3.63
C ASP A 82 -1.44 -11.41 2.77
N TRP A 83 -0.89 -11.41 1.55
CA TRP A 83 -1.24 -10.41 0.55
C TRP A 83 -2.69 -10.61 0.12
N GLN A 84 -3.50 -9.58 0.28
CA GLN A 84 -4.92 -9.55 -0.07
C GLN A 84 -5.11 -8.72 -1.34
N ASP A 85 -5.82 -9.24 -2.33
CA ASP A 85 -6.21 -8.46 -3.50
C ASP A 85 -7.41 -7.58 -3.14
N LEU A 86 -7.21 -6.26 -3.13
CA LEU A 86 -8.29 -5.28 -2.95
C LEU A 86 -9.01 -4.97 -4.27
N HIS A 87 -8.66 -5.72 -5.32
CA HIS A 87 -9.19 -5.58 -6.66
C HIS A 87 -8.96 -4.16 -7.22
N GLY A 88 -9.89 -3.68 -8.05
CA GLY A 88 -9.73 -2.47 -8.84
C GLY A 88 -8.97 -2.73 -10.13
N SER A 89 -8.91 -1.69 -10.96
CA SER A 89 -8.20 -1.73 -12.23
C SER A 89 -7.83 -0.32 -12.64
N LYS A 90 -6.99 -0.23 -13.67
CA LYS A 90 -6.66 1.04 -14.33
C LYS A 90 -6.01 2.09 -13.42
N ALA A 91 -5.42 1.67 -12.31
CA ALA A 91 -4.56 2.55 -11.52
C ALA A 91 -3.30 2.93 -12.33
N PHE A 92 -2.94 4.20 -12.31
CA PHE A 92 -1.62 4.68 -12.68
C PHE A 92 -0.64 4.49 -11.51
N GLU A 93 0.62 4.86 -11.73
CA GLU A 93 1.57 4.98 -10.62
C GLU A 93 1.23 6.20 -9.75
N GLY A 94 1.82 6.28 -8.56
CA GLY A 94 1.51 7.36 -7.61
C GLY A 94 0.20 7.14 -6.85
N ILE A 95 -0.06 5.91 -6.40
CA ILE A 95 -1.06 5.67 -5.36
C ILE A 95 -0.64 6.38 -4.06
N SER A 96 -1.58 6.74 -3.22
CA SER A 96 -1.32 7.50 -2.01
C SER A 96 -2.19 7.01 -0.87
N ALA A 97 -1.60 6.80 0.31
CA ALA A 97 -2.29 6.30 1.47
C ALA A 97 -2.07 7.22 2.67
N GLY A 98 -3.11 7.34 3.50
CA GLY A 98 -3.06 8.10 4.73
C GLY A 98 -3.92 7.43 5.80
N SER A 99 -3.71 7.87 7.04
CA SER A 99 -4.54 7.46 8.17
C SER A 99 -5.01 8.69 8.92
N THR A 100 -6.23 8.64 9.41
CA THR A 100 -6.80 9.64 10.31
C THR A 100 -6.46 9.32 11.77
N ALA A 101 -6.59 10.32 12.63
CA ALA A 101 -6.34 10.22 14.07
C ALA A 101 -7.26 9.22 14.77
N ASP A 102 -8.46 8.97 14.24
CA ASP A 102 -9.39 7.93 14.70
C ASP A 102 -9.01 6.50 14.22
N GLY A 103 -7.93 6.37 13.45
CA GLY A 103 -7.39 5.10 13.00
C GLY A 103 -8.02 4.53 11.74
N ARG A 104 -8.83 5.32 11.00
CA ARG A 104 -9.25 4.94 9.65
C ARG A 104 -8.08 5.09 8.68
N VAL A 105 -7.94 4.12 7.79
CA VAL A 105 -6.95 4.13 6.71
C VAL A 105 -7.67 4.37 5.39
N GLU A 106 -7.08 5.22 4.56
CA GLU A 106 -7.60 5.55 3.24
C GLU A 106 -6.48 5.46 2.19
N LEU A 107 -6.83 4.90 1.03
CA LEU A 107 -5.97 4.79 -0.14
C LEU A 107 -6.67 5.46 -1.32
N SER A 108 -5.93 6.29 -2.05
CA SER A 108 -6.32 6.80 -3.36
C SER A 108 -5.41 6.25 -4.45
N ALA A 109 -5.99 5.88 -5.60
CA ALA A 109 -5.25 5.48 -6.78
C ALA A 109 -5.78 6.25 -8.01
N PRO A 110 -5.01 7.21 -8.55
CA PRO A 110 -5.32 7.84 -9.82
C PRO A 110 -5.47 6.81 -10.94
N GLY A 111 -6.37 7.05 -11.88
CA GLY A 111 -6.58 6.19 -13.04
C GLY A 111 -7.24 6.90 -14.20
N GLU A 112 -7.50 6.14 -15.27
CA GLU A 112 -8.00 6.68 -16.56
C GLU A 112 -9.29 7.48 -16.46
N LYS A 113 -10.16 7.16 -15.49
CA LYS A 113 -11.52 7.69 -15.39
C LYS A 113 -11.78 8.48 -14.10
N GLY A 114 -10.77 8.65 -13.26
CA GLY A 114 -10.93 9.24 -11.95
C GLY A 114 -9.96 8.68 -10.93
N ILE A 115 -10.18 9.02 -9.66
CA ILE A 115 -9.41 8.50 -8.54
C ILE A 115 -10.24 7.41 -7.87
N SER A 116 -9.71 6.19 -7.92
CA SER A 116 -10.19 5.06 -7.15
C SER A 116 -9.91 5.26 -5.66
N ARG A 117 -10.87 4.94 -4.79
CA ARG A 117 -10.64 5.01 -3.33
C ARG A 117 -10.92 3.68 -2.64
N TRP A 118 -10.15 3.42 -1.60
CA TRP A 118 -10.42 2.35 -0.65
C TRP A 118 -10.33 2.93 0.75
N THR A 119 -11.25 2.53 1.61
CA THR A 119 -11.27 2.99 2.99
C THR A 119 -11.71 1.88 3.93
N ARG A 120 -11.36 2.03 5.20
CA ARG A 120 -11.82 1.14 6.27
C ARG A 120 -13.02 1.77 6.96
N SER A 121 -14.18 1.12 6.89
CA SER A 121 -15.44 1.64 7.45
C SER A 121 -15.47 1.65 9.00
N ALA A 122 -14.66 0.81 9.65
CA ALA A 122 -14.58 0.73 11.12
C ALA A 122 -13.16 0.29 11.61
N PRO A 123 -12.67 0.77 12.77
CA PRO A 123 -11.36 0.39 13.30
C PRO A 123 -11.18 -1.13 13.39
N GLY A 124 -10.20 -1.68 12.65
CA GLY A 124 -9.93 -3.12 12.62
C GLY A 124 -10.72 -3.94 11.60
N GLY A 125 -11.64 -3.35 10.83
CA GLY A 125 -12.37 -4.03 9.75
C GLY A 125 -11.56 -4.24 8.46
N PRO A 126 -12.12 -4.80 7.39
CA PRO A 126 -11.45 -4.83 6.08
C PRO A 126 -11.21 -3.41 5.52
N VAL A 127 -10.28 -3.30 4.57
CA VAL A 127 -10.12 -2.12 3.71
C VAL A 127 -10.86 -2.44 2.41
N ASP A 128 -11.98 -1.77 2.17
CA ASP A 128 -12.85 -2.06 1.03
C ASP A 128 -12.86 -0.90 0.03
N ARG A 129 -13.31 -1.19 -1.19
CA ARG A 129 -13.51 -0.20 -2.23
C ARG A 129 -14.58 0.81 -1.78
N ASP A 130 -14.29 2.09 -1.98
CA ASP A 130 -15.22 3.20 -1.75
C ASP A 130 -15.58 3.88 -3.09
N GLU A 131 -16.44 4.90 -3.04
CA GLU A 131 -16.86 5.67 -4.21
C GLU A 131 -15.67 6.33 -4.92
N ASP A 132 -15.62 6.17 -6.24
CA ASP A 132 -14.60 6.79 -7.09
C ASP A 132 -14.82 8.31 -7.15
N LEU A 133 -13.75 9.07 -7.04
CA LEU A 133 -13.83 10.50 -7.26
C LEU A 133 -13.75 10.81 -8.76
N PRO A 134 -14.66 11.64 -9.31
CA PRO A 134 -14.70 11.98 -10.73
C PRO A 134 -13.64 13.03 -11.13
N PHE A 135 -12.49 13.05 -10.44
CA PHE A 135 -11.39 13.97 -10.67
C PHE A 135 -10.18 13.21 -11.21
N LEU A 136 -9.45 13.84 -12.13
CA LEU A 136 -8.18 13.32 -12.62
C LEU A 136 -7.03 13.90 -11.81
N ALA A 137 -6.12 13.05 -11.37
CA ALA A 137 -4.82 13.47 -10.85
C ALA A 137 -3.75 13.21 -11.90
N ARG A 138 -2.70 14.03 -11.90
CA ARG A 138 -1.50 13.72 -12.69
C ARG A 138 -0.79 12.54 -12.04
N ASP A 139 -0.13 11.73 -12.85
CA ASP A 139 0.66 10.60 -12.36
C ASP A 139 1.67 11.09 -11.30
N GLY A 140 1.68 10.43 -10.14
CA GLY A 140 2.57 10.79 -9.03
C GLY A 140 2.18 12.03 -8.23
N SER A 141 1.08 12.73 -8.55
CA SER A 141 0.70 13.96 -7.83
C SER A 141 -0.26 13.75 -6.67
N ALA A 142 -0.90 12.57 -6.57
CA ALA A 142 -1.95 12.34 -5.57
C ALA A 142 -1.38 12.30 -4.15
N VAL A 143 -1.99 13.07 -3.25
CA VAL A 143 -1.68 13.05 -1.82
C VAL A 143 -2.95 12.88 -1.00
N VAL A 144 -2.91 12.01 0.01
CA VAL A 144 -3.98 11.82 1.00
C VAL A 144 -3.52 12.37 2.34
N LEU A 145 -4.30 13.25 2.96
CA LEU A 145 -3.98 13.83 4.27
C LEU A 145 -5.24 14.07 5.10
N GLU A 146 -5.17 13.81 6.41
CA GLU A 146 -6.18 14.29 7.35
C GLU A 146 -6.00 15.80 7.60
N THR A 147 -7.02 16.59 7.29
CA THR A 147 -6.99 18.06 7.40
C THR A 147 -7.88 18.61 8.53
N ALA A 148 -8.76 17.77 9.07
CA ALA A 148 -9.50 17.99 10.31
C ALA A 148 -9.85 16.61 10.91
N PRO A 149 -10.23 16.50 12.20
CA PRO A 149 -10.56 15.20 12.81
C PRO A 149 -11.55 14.38 11.97
N GLY A 150 -11.11 13.22 11.50
CA GLY A 150 -11.90 12.32 10.65
C GLY A 150 -12.17 12.85 9.24
N ARG A 151 -11.54 13.93 8.80
CA ARG A 151 -11.68 14.51 7.46
C ARG A 151 -10.42 14.29 6.65
N VAL A 152 -10.51 13.43 5.65
CA VAL A 152 -9.46 13.21 4.66
C VAL A 152 -9.64 14.18 3.49
N THR A 153 -8.55 14.77 3.02
CA THR A 153 -8.48 15.59 1.81
C THR A 153 -7.51 14.95 0.83
N HIS A 154 -7.88 14.98 -0.45
CA HIS A 154 -7.06 14.53 -1.56
C HIS A 154 -6.54 15.75 -2.32
N PHE A 155 -5.23 15.83 -2.54
CA PHE A 155 -4.57 16.84 -3.36
C PHE A 155 -4.06 16.23 -4.66
#